data_AF-A0A934R8C2-F1
#
_entry.id   AF-A0A934R8C2-F1
#
_cell.length_a   1.000
_cell.length_b   1.000
_cell.length_c   1.000
_cell.angle_alpha   90.00
_cell.angle_beta   90.00
_cell.angle_gamma   90.00
#
_symmetry.space_group_name_H-M   'P 1'
#
loop_
_entity.id
_entity.type
_entity.pdbx_description
1 polymer ?
#
loop_
_entity_poly.entity_id
_entity_poly.type
_entity_poly.pdbx_seq_one_letter_code
_entity_poly.pdbx_strand_id
1 'polypeptide(L)'
;MTLITHGFNGNVTDWVIPMGEVMMDHPGFDGDDISCYEMEVTSGGGGLQVSMIHLGGPVWNAVESGEIVVKLDWSSRAGLFGSSASQVASVAANALRDPTLLDSGNGRALAELPLHLIGHSRGGSVVCEIARYLGERGVWVDQVTALDPYPVSLFGDVPARSWENVLYMESYWQDMDFPDGSDISGAYNRKLTSLSGGYSSAHSDTHLWYHGTIDLSTPATDTQETIGVSQRTSWWTPAENQGADTGFLYSRIGGGDRTSTAQPGGGSQIRDGLNQTYDFGVSGGVNRELLGSKTDVWPNLIIARRTTAGPLEAGSDLEVEMFYQDGASALDPGLTVSLDPDRNPWNGNEITLEAFTVPAAGAFAVLNEVRSADTTGVPVGSYAVLLTLSQGGRQRHFHAAEGVVITAAPMPMEIVAGTTGLVNGLFGFEVSGTPGTEVVVEASEDMSGWDAVASQTLGSANWVFSDPDTALYGRRFYRLAGPSVSPP
;
A
#
# COMPACT_ATOMS: atom_id res chain seq x y z
N MET A 1 1.33 0.35 -7.88
CA MET A 1 1.91 0.66 -9.21
C MET A 1 2.28 2.13 -9.27
N THR A 2 3.47 2.43 -9.78
CA THR A 2 3.98 3.79 -9.98
C THR A 2 4.28 4.02 -11.46
N LEU A 3 3.75 5.10 -12.04
CA LEU A 3 4.06 5.53 -13.40
C LEU A 3 4.88 6.81 -13.36
N ILE A 4 5.99 6.85 -14.10
CA ILE A 4 6.90 8.00 -14.17
C ILE A 4 7.03 8.45 -15.63
N THR A 5 6.97 9.76 -15.91
CA THR A 5 7.12 10.27 -17.27
C THR A 5 7.93 11.57 -17.35
N HIS A 6 8.61 11.73 -18.49
CA HIS A 6 9.45 12.88 -18.81
C HIS A 6 8.67 14.02 -19.47
N GLY A 7 9.35 15.16 -19.61
CA GLY A 7 8.85 16.39 -20.22
C GLY A 7 9.14 16.56 -21.71
N PHE A 8 9.09 17.83 -22.14
CA PHE A 8 9.39 18.26 -23.51
C PHE A 8 10.80 17.84 -23.94
N ASN A 9 10.94 17.25 -25.14
CA ASN A 9 12.21 16.73 -25.67
C ASN A 9 12.96 15.73 -24.75
N GLY A 10 12.30 15.19 -23.72
CA GLY A 10 12.86 14.17 -22.85
C GLY A 10 12.70 12.75 -23.39
N ASN A 11 13.23 11.79 -22.64
CA ASN A 11 13.09 10.35 -22.87
C ASN A 11 13.11 9.61 -21.51
N VAL A 12 12.79 8.32 -21.50
CA VAL A 12 12.82 7.55 -20.24
C VAL A 12 14.21 7.07 -19.81
N THR A 13 15.18 7.00 -20.74
CA THR A 13 16.52 6.46 -20.46
C THR A 13 17.42 7.39 -19.65
N ASP A 14 17.09 8.69 -19.59
CA ASP A 14 17.84 9.66 -18.78
C ASP A 14 17.52 9.49 -17.28
N TRP A 15 16.71 10.35 -16.66
CA TRP A 15 16.47 10.31 -15.21
C TRP A 15 15.31 9.38 -14.79
N VAL A 16 14.39 9.04 -15.71
CA VAL A 16 13.14 8.34 -15.39
C VAL A 16 13.37 6.87 -15.02
N ILE A 17 14.14 6.13 -15.83
CA ILE A 17 14.51 4.75 -15.53
C ILE A 17 15.29 4.67 -14.21
N PRO A 18 16.39 5.44 -14.02
CA PRO A 18 17.15 5.43 -12.76
C PRO A 18 16.32 5.75 -11.53
N MET A 19 15.41 6.75 -11.61
CA MET A 19 14.50 7.07 -10.50
C MET A 19 13.58 5.89 -10.15
N GLY A 20 13.08 5.17 -11.15
CA GLY A 20 12.22 4.01 -10.92
C GLY A 20 12.98 2.80 -10.38
N GLU A 21 14.25 2.62 -10.73
CA GLU A 21 15.07 1.49 -10.29
C GLU A 21 15.48 1.59 -8.82
N VAL A 22 15.73 2.79 -8.31
CA VAL A 22 16.12 3.01 -6.90
C VAL A 22 14.93 3.03 -5.92
N MET A 23 13.69 2.83 -6.39
CA MET A 23 12.51 2.80 -5.49
C MET A 23 12.57 1.65 -4.49
N MET A 24 13.16 0.51 -4.87
CA MET A 24 13.34 -0.63 -3.96
C MET A 24 14.34 -0.36 -2.83
N ASP A 25 15.22 0.64 -2.99
CA ASP A 25 16.20 1.02 -1.98
C ASP A 25 15.63 2.00 -0.93
N HIS A 26 14.40 2.50 -1.14
CA HIS A 26 13.76 3.42 -0.20
C HIS A 26 13.40 2.69 1.11
N PRO A 27 13.65 3.26 2.31
CA PRO A 27 13.42 2.57 3.59
C PRO A 27 11.97 2.11 3.86
N GLY A 28 11.00 2.72 3.18
CA GLY A 28 9.59 2.33 3.25
C GLY A 28 9.17 1.21 2.28
N PHE A 29 10.06 0.80 1.36
CA PHE A 29 9.76 -0.27 0.42
C PHE A 29 9.68 -1.61 1.16
N ASP A 30 8.61 -2.36 0.91
CA ASP A 30 8.35 -3.66 1.54
C ASP A 30 8.44 -4.78 0.50
N GLY A 31 9.56 -5.51 0.53
CA GLY A 31 9.91 -6.54 -0.43
C GLY A 31 11.32 -6.34 -1.00
N ASP A 32 11.81 -7.33 -1.74
CA ASP A 32 13.18 -7.35 -2.28
C ASP A 32 13.22 -7.34 -3.82
N ASP A 33 12.06 -7.18 -4.47
CA ASP A 33 11.91 -7.20 -5.92
C ASP A 33 10.93 -6.13 -6.43
N ILE A 34 11.01 -5.81 -7.71
CA ILE A 34 10.13 -4.85 -8.38
C ILE A 34 10.01 -5.22 -9.85
N SER A 35 8.81 -5.06 -10.43
CA SER A 35 8.59 -5.33 -11.85
C SER A 35 8.66 -4.04 -12.66
N CYS A 36 9.58 -3.97 -13.62
CA CYS A 36 9.87 -2.76 -14.36
C CYS A 36 9.42 -2.86 -15.82
N TYR A 37 8.64 -1.88 -16.28
CA TYR A 37 8.17 -1.84 -17.65
C TYR A 37 8.31 -0.45 -18.30
N GLU A 38 8.36 -0.42 -19.62
CA GLU A 38 8.26 0.79 -20.45
C GLU A 38 6.94 0.79 -21.23
N MET A 39 6.16 1.85 -21.05
CA MET A 39 4.94 2.12 -21.81
C MET A 39 5.30 3.14 -22.89
N GLU A 40 5.36 2.71 -24.14
CA GLU A 40 5.73 3.58 -25.25
C GLU A 40 4.47 4.13 -25.94
N VAL A 41 4.40 5.44 -26.14
CA VAL A 41 3.36 6.14 -26.90
C VAL A 41 3.92 6.62 -28.24
N THR A 42 3.47 6.01 -29.33
CA THR A 42 3.91 6.33 -30.69
C THR A 42 2.73 6.65 -31.61
N SER A 43 3.02 7.04 -32.86
CA SER A 43 1.99 7.21 -33.89
C SER A 43 1.84 5.95 -34.73
N GLY A 44 0.60 5.48 -34.89
CA GLY A 44 0.28 4.33 -35.72
C GLY A 44 -1.22 4.23 -36.02
N GLY A 45 -1.58 3.61 -37.15
CA GLY A 45 -2.98 3.36 -37.50
C GLY A 45 -3.88 4.60 -37.63
N GLY A 46 -3.32 5.78 -37.87
CA GLY A 46 -4.07 7.05 -37.95
C GLY A 46 -4.27 7.77 -36.60
N GLY A 47 -3.67 7.30 -35.51
CA GLY A 47 -3.73 7.92 -34.19
C GLY A 47 -2.50 7.63 -33.33
N LEU A 48 -2.63 7.83 -32.01
CA LEU A 48 -1.63 7.37 -31.05
C LEU A 48 -1.89 5.92 -30.67
N GLN A 49 -0.81 5.16 -30.47
CA GLN A 49 -0.84 3.76 -30.04
C GLN A 49 0.06 3.59 -28.81
N VAL A 50 -0.26 2.57 -28.01
CA VAL A 50 0.51 2.20 -26.82
C VAL A 50 1.07 0.81 -27.02
N SER A 51 2.34 0.63 -26.67
CA SER A 51 3.00 -0.66 -26.49
C SER A 51 3.61 -0.77 -25.10
N MET A 52 3.79 -2.01 -24.65
CA MET A 52 4.32 -2.31 -23.32
C MET A 52 5.52 -3.25 -23.46
N ILE A 53 6.65 -2.89 -22.86
CA ILE A 53 7.87 -3.70 -22.86
C ILE A 53 8.29 -3.96 -21.43
N HIS A 54 8.57 -5.21 -21.10
CA HIS A 54 9.16 -5.57 -19.81
C HIS A 54 10.66 -5.27 -19.83
N LEU A 55 11.12 -4.40 -18.93
CA LEU A 55 12.52 -3.96 -18.85
C LEU A 55 13.36 -4.86 -17.94
N GLY A 56 12.79 -5.32 -16.82
CA GLY A 56 13.53 -6.10 -15.84
C GLY A 56 12.76 -6.39 -14.56
N GLY A 57 13.38 -7.22 -13.70
CA GLY A 57 12.74 -7.79 -12.52
C GLY A 57 11.88 -9.01 -12.83
N PRO A 58 11.19 -9.58 -11.83
CA PRO A 58 10.15 -10.57 -12.06
C PRO A 58 8.99 -9.98 -12.85
N VAL A 59 8.27 -10.81 -13.60
CA VAL A 59 7.05 -10.38 -14.29
C VAL A 59 5.91 -10.13 -13.28
N TRP A 60 4.87 -9.39 -13.70
CA TRP A 60 3.76 -8.93 -12.87
C TRP A 60 3.10 -9.96 -11.94
N ASN A 61 3.04 -11.24 -12.32
CA ASN A 61 2.44 -12.31 -11.50
C ASN A 61 3.45 -13.11 -10.67
N ALA A 62 4.72 -12.69 -10.65
CA ALA A 62 5.81 -13.34 -9.93
C ALA A 62 6.62 -12.36 -9.06
N VAL A 63 6.29 -11.07 -9.07
CA VAL A 63 6.91 -10.05 -8.20
C VAL A 63 6.29 -10.12 -6.82
N GLU A 64 7.05 -10.47 -5.78
CA GLU A 64 6.52 -10.69 -4.42
C GLU A 64 6.13 -9.38 -3.73
N SER A 65 6.84 -8.28 -3.99
CA SER A 65 6.47 -6.96 -3.47
C SER A 65 5.14 -6.43 -4.02
N GLY A 66 4.63 -7.02 -5.12
CA GLY A 66 3.49 -6.50 -5.87
C GLY A 66 3.73 -5.14 -6.55
N GLU A 67 4.93 -4.56 -6.42
CA GLU A 67 5.24 -3.25 -6.97
C GLU A 67 5.60 -3.33 -8.45
N ILE A 68 4.90 -2.51 -9.24
CA ILE A 68 5.11 -2.38 -10.67
C ILE A 68 5.45 -0.93 -10.95
N VAL A 69 6.58 -0.70 -11.64
CA VAL A 69 7.02 0.63 -12.07
C VAL A 69 6.98 0.73 -13.58
N VAL A 70 6.15 1.64 -14.07
CA VAL A 70 5.94 1.92 -15.49
C VAL A 70 6.65 3.22 -15.86
N LYS A 71 7.53 3.16 -16.85
CA LYS A 71 8.17 4.33 -17.45
C LYS A 71 7.40 4.69 -18.72
N LEU A 72 6.64 5.78 -18.67
CA LEU A 72 5.86 6.24 -19.83
C LEU A 72 6.77 7.06 -20.76
N ASP A 73 7.18 6.44 -21.86
CA ASP A 73 7.94 7.06 -22.93
C ASP A 73 6.99 7.62 -23.99
N TRP A 74 7.08 8.93 -24.21
CA TRP A 74 6.41 9.61 -25.31
C TRP A 74 7.38 10.53 -26.04
N SER A 75 8.67 10.22 -26.00
CA SER A 75 9.79 10.99 -26.58
C SER A 75 9.58 11.31 -28.05
N SER A 76 9.08 10.33 -28.82
CA SER A 76 8.72 10.48 -30.24
C SER A 76 7.62 11.53 -30.49
N ARG A 77 6.88 11.90 -29.45
CA ARG A 77 5.75 12.85 -29.44
C ARG A 77 6.00 14.05 -28.53
N ALA A 78 7.15 14.15 -27.86
CA ALA A 78 7.44 15.14 -26.82
C ALA A 78 8.06 16.45 -27.34
N GLY A 79 8.35 16.55 -28.64
CA GLY A 79 8.99 17.71 -29.23
C GLY A 79 8.05 18.71 -29.93
N LEU A 80 8.67 19.60 -30.71
CA LEU A 80 7.95 20.57 -31.56
C LEU A 80 7.05 19.81 -32.55
N PHE A 81 5.78 20.22 -32.67
CA PHE A 81 4.75 19.55 -33.47
C PHE A 81 4.35 18.14 -32.95
N GLY A 82 4.74 17.83 -31.71
CA GLY A 82 4.35 16.63 -31.01
C GLY A 82 2.88 16.61 -30.57
N SER A 83 2.55 15.66 -29.71
CA SER A 83 1.20 15.52 -29.16
C SER A 83 1.00 16.45 -27.96
N SER A 84 -0.24 16.89 -27.74
CA SER A 84 -0.64 17.54 -26.48
C SER A 84 -0.57 16.55 -25.31
N ALA A 85 -0.42 17.06 -24.09
CA ALA A 85 -0.49 16.28 -22.87
C ALA A 85 -1.80 15.48 -22.78
N SER A 86 -2.93 16.08 -23.14
CA SER A 86 -4.24 15.41 -23.14
C SER A 86 -4.32 14.26 -24.15
N GLN A 87 -3.67 14.36 -25.32
CA GLN A 87 -3.66 13.26 -26.29
C GLN A 87 -2.87 12.06 -25.76
N VAL A 88 -1.67 12.30 -25.21
CA VAL A 88 -0.83 11.25 -24.61
C VAL A 88 -1.54 10.62 -23.41
N ALA A 89 -2.09 11.45 -22.53
CA ALA A 89 -2.83 11.00 -21.36
C ALA A 89 -4.03 10.13 -21.71
N SER A 90 -4.77 10.46 -22.77
CA SER A 90 -5.95 9.70 -23.16
C SER A 90 -5.64 8.25 -23.52
N VAL A 91 -4.55 8.00 -24.25
CA VAL A 91 -4.16 6.65 -24.66
C VAL A 91 -3.48 5.89 -23.51
N ALA A 92 -2.68 6.58 -22.68
CA ALA A 92 -2.10 5.98 -21.48
C ALA A 92 -3.18 5.56 -20.47
N ALA A 93 -4.18 6.42 -20.19
CA ALA A 93 -5.29 6.09 -19.29
C ALA A 93 -6.14 4.91 -19.81
N ASN A 94 -6.33 4.79 -21.12
CA ASN A 94 -6.99 3.61 -21.70
C ASN A 94 -6.14 2.35 -21.53
N ALA A 95 -4.82 2.42 -21.77
CA ALA A 95 -3.91 1.30 -21.59
C ALA A 95 -3.87 0.81 -20.14
N LEU A 96 -3.82 1.72 -19.16
CA LEU A 96 -3.85 1.36 -17.73
C LEU A 96 -5.10 0.58 -17.33
N ARG A 97 -6.20 0.73 -18.06
CA ARG A 97 -7.48 0.04 -17.83
C ARG A 97 -7.67 -1.20 -18.70
N ASP A 98 -6.75 -1.46 -19.63
CA ASP A 98 -6.81 -2.59 -20.53
C ASP A 98 -6.22 -3.83 -19.83
N PRO A 99 -7.01 -4.87 -19.56
CA PRO A 99 -6.51 -6.08 -18.92
C PRO A 99 -5.50 -6.82 -19.81
N THR A 100 -5.45 -6.56 -21.12
CA THR A 100 -4.55 -7.24 -22.04
C THR A 100 -3.19 -6.57 -22.19
N LEU A 101 -2.95 -5.43 -21.52
CA LEU A 101 -1.74 -4.63 -21.66
C LEU A 101 -0.46 -5.42 -21.30
N LEU A 102 -0.51 -6.17 -20.20
CA LEU A 102 0.64 -6.95 -19.69
C LEU A 102 0.68 -8.37 -20.25
N ASP A 103 -0.49 -8.98 -20.47
CA ASP A 103 -0.63 -10.34 -21.00
C ASP A 103 -1.98 -10.49 -21.70
N SER A 104 -1.97 -10.95 -22.95
CA SER A 104 -3.15 -11.18 -23.78
C SER A 104 -4.05 -12.35 -23.34
N GLY A 105 -3.59 -13.26 -22.47
CA GLY A 105 -4.29 -14.50 -22.13
C GLY A 105 -5.08 -14.49 -20.81
N ASN A 106 -4.48 -13.97 -19.74
CA ASN A 106 -5.06 -13.89 -18.37
C ASN A 106 -4.66 -12.57 -17.69
N GLY A 107 -4.61 -11.48 -18.45
CA GLY A 107 -4.06 -10.25 -17.94
C GLY A 107 -4.95 -9.55 -16.91
N ARG A 108 -4.38 -8.51 -16.31
CA ARG A 108 -4.96 -7.68 -15.26
C ARG A 108 -4.78 -6.23 -15.67
N ALA A 109 -5.79 -5.40 -15.42
CA ALA A 109 -5.63 -3.98 -15.69
C ALA A 109 -4.74 -3.37 -14.59
N LEU A 110 -3.73 -2.57 -14.96
CA LEU A 110 -2.90 -1.87 -13.98
C LEU A 110 -3.72 -0.95 -13.06
N ALA A 111 -4.87 -0.48 -13.54
CA ALA A 111 -5.86 0.29 -12.78
C ALA A 111 -6.61 -0.53 -11.70
N GLU A 112 -6.36 -1.83 -11.55
CA GLU A 112 -6.82 -2.61 -10.41
C GLU A 112 -5.93 -2.36 -9.17
N LEU A 113 -4.74 -1.79 -9.34
CA LEU A 113 -3.83 -1.41 -8.26
C LEU A 113 -3.97 0.09 -7.91
N PRO A 114 -3.56 0.51 -6.69
CA PRO A 114 -3.35 1.92 -6.38
C PRO A 114 -2.30 2.53 -7.32
N LEU A 115 -2.63 3.71 -7.84
CA LEU A 115 -1.85 4.40 -8.88
C LEU A 115 -1.13 5.62 -8.32
N HIS A 116 0.19 5.65 -8.42
CA HIS A 116 1.02 6.84 -8.18
C HIS A 116 1.56 7.33 -9.54
N LEU A 117 1.20 8.56 -9.94
CA LEU A 117 1.61 9.13 -11.22
C LEU A 117 2.60 10.29 -10.99
N ILE A 118 3.81 10.18 -11.51
CA ILE A 118 4.89 11.16 -11.36
C ILE A 118 5.23 11.72 -12.74
N GLY A 119 5.22 13.05 -12.88
CA GLY A 119 5.50 13.68 -14.17
C GLY A 119 6.26 14.98 -14.04
N HIS A 120 7.28 15.16 -14.87
CA HIS A 120 8.08 16.40 -14.93
C HIS A 120 7.67 17.31 -16.07
N SER A 121 7.67 18.64 -15.88
CA SER A 121 7.46 19.61 -16.97
C SER A 121 6.10 19.41 -17.66
N ARG A 122 6.07 19.30 -19.00
CA ARG A 122 4.90 18.85 -19.77
C ARG A 122 4.38 17.48 -19.32
N GLY A 123 5.27 16.59 -18.88
CA GLY A 123 4.92 15.31 -18.26
C GLY A 123 4.11 15.46 -16.97
N GLY A 124 4.32 16.54 -16.21
CA GLY A 124 3.45 16.92 -15.08
C GLY A 124 2.00 17.17 -15.52
N SER A 125 1.82 17.78 -16.70
CA SER A 125 0.50 17.95 -17.33
C SER A 125 -0.08 16.63 -17.82
N VAL A 126 0.77 15.73 -18.37
CA VAL A 126 0.36 14.38 -18.80
C VAL A 126 -0.22 13.61 -17.62
N VAL A 127 0.45 13.54 -16.47
CA VAL A 127 -0.05 12.76 -15.32
C VAL A 127 -1.32 13.34 -14.71
N CYS A 128 -1.46 14.67 -14.69
CA CYS A 128 -2.72 15.31 -14.28
C CYS A 128 -3.88 14.95 -15.22
N GLU A 129 -3.63 14.93 -16.54
CA GLU A 129 -4.65 14.55 -17.51
C GLU A 129 -4.93 13.03 -17.51
N ILE A 130 -3.95 12.18 -17.22
CA ILE A 130 -4.18 10.73 -17.01
C ILE A 130 -5.18 10.55 -15.86
N ALA A 131 -4.96 11.26 -14.74
CA ALA A 131 -5.88 11.22 -13.61
C ALA A 131 -7.29 11.66 -13.99
N ARG A 132 -7.44 12.72 -14.80
CA ARG A 132 -8.76 13.15 -15.31
C ARG A 132 -9.44 12.07 -16.13
N TYR A 133 -8.76 11.51 -17.14
CA TYR A 133 -9.34 10.49 -18.02
C TYR A 133 -9.68 9.20 -17.28
N LEU A 134 -8.88 8.82 -16.28
CA LEU A 134 -9.19 7.71 -15.38
C LEU A 134 -10.45 8.01 -14.55
N GLY A 135 -10.54 9.22 -13.99
CA GLY A 135 -11.68 9.67 -13.19
C GLY A 135 -12.99 9.74 -13.97
N GLU A 136 -12.93 10.20 -15.22
CA GLU A 136 -14.09 10.20 -16.13
C GLU A 136 -14.66 8.80 -16.37
N ARG A 137 -13.81 7.79 -16.15
CA ARG A 137 -14.12 6.37 -16.26
C ARG A 137 -14.24 5.68 -14.90
N GLY A 138 -14.50 6.47 -13.86
CA GLY A 138 -14.78 6.00 -12.51
C GLY A 138 -13.57 5.48 -11.73
N VAL A 139 -12.34 5.64 -12.23
CA VAL A 139 -11.13 5.10 -11.58
C VAL A 139 -10.48 6.15 -10.67
N TRP A 140 -10.18 5.77 -9.43
CA TRP A 140 -9.42 6.58 -8.49
C TRP A 140 -7.90 6.42 -8.66
N VAL A 141 -7.19 7.54 -8.46
CA VAL A 141 -5.73 7.62 -8.42
C VAL A 141 -5.31 7.86 -6.97
N ASP A 142 -4.34 7.09 -6.47
CA ASP A 142 -3.84 7.27 -5.09
C ASP A 142 -3.06 8.58 -4.99
N GLN A 143 -2.10 8.79 -5.90
CA GLN A 143 -1.26 9.96 -5.86
C GLN A 143 -0.90 10.50 -7.24
N VAL A 144 -0.85 11.83 -7.34
CA VAL A 144 -0.20 12.52 -8.45
C VAL A 144 0.87 13.46 -7.91
N THR A 145 2.09 13.32 -8.44
CA THR A 145 3.26 14.15 -8.13
C THR A 145 3.66 14.91 -9.39
N ALA A 146 3.47 16.23 -9.37
CA ALA A 146 3.88 17.11 -10.46
C ALA A 146 5.23 17.75 -10.13
N LEU A 147 6.25 17.42 -10.93
CA LEU A 147 7.61 17.95 -10.81
C LEU A 147 7.77 19.09 -11.81
N ASP A 148 7.84 20.31 -11.30
CA ASP A 148 7.94 21.56 -12.05
C ASP A 148 6.97 21.62 -13.26
N PRO A 149 5.65 21.49 -13.04
CA PRO A 149 4.69 21.35 -14.13
C PRO A 149 4.67 22.59 -15.02
N TYR A 150 4.83 22.38 -16.33
CA TYR A 150 4.82 23.44 -17.33
C TYR A 150 3.97 23.09 -18.55
N PRO A 151 2.66 23.39 -18.54
CA PRO A 151 1.80 23.17 -19.70
C PRO A 151 2.14 24.15 -20.82
N VAL A 152 2.38 23.65 -22.03
CA VAL A 152 2.69 24.49 -23.19
C VAL A 152 1.48 24.61 -24.10
N SER A 153 0.77 25.74 -23.98
CA SER A 153 -0.46 26.02 -24.75
C SER A 153 -0.30 25.92 -26.28
N LEU A 154 0.90 26.20 -26.80
CA LEU A 154 1.23 26.04 -28.23
C LEU A 154 1.03 24.60 -28.73
N PHE A 155 1.22 23.60 -27.87
CA PHE A 155 1.00 22.19 -28.20
C PHE A 155 -0.39 21.70 -27.83
N GLY A 156 -1.27 22.61 -27.36
CA GLY A 156 -2.61 22.26 -26.89
C GLY A 156 -2.64 21.67 -25.48
N ASP A 157 -1.57 21.84 -24.69
CA ASP A 157 -1.57 21.42 -23.30
C ASP A 157 -2.53 22.29 -22.49
N VAL A 158 -3.32 21.64 -21.64
CA VAL A 158 -4.20 22.29 -20.67
C VAL A 158 -3.46 22.52 -19.35
N PRO A 159 -3.88 23.50 -18.52
CA PRO A 159 -3.29 23.69 -17.20
C PRO A 159 -3.34 22.42 -16.34
N ALA A 160 -2.24 22.14 -15.63
CA ALA A 160 -2.20 21.07 -14.62
C ALA A 160 -3.19 21.37 -13.49
N ARG A 161 -3.99 20.37 -13.10
CA ARG A 161 -5.13 20.50 -12.19
C ARG A 161 -5.22 19.28 -11.27
N SER A 162 -5.78 19.47 -10.09
CA SER A 162 -6.09 18.41 -9.12
C SER A 162 -7.54 17.96 -9.30
N TRP A 163 -7.74 16.69 -9.67
CA TRP A 163 -9.07 16.17 -10.04
C TRP A 163 -9.75 15.41 -8.91
N GLU A 164 -11.08 15.41 -8.93
CA GLU A 164 -11.94 14.85 -7.88
C GLU A 164 -11.59 13.42 -7.45
N ASN A 165 -11.10 12.59 -8.36
CA ASN A 165 -10.75 11.18 -8.15
C ASN A 165 -9.29 10.96 -7.69
N VAL A 166 -8.56 12.01 -7.32
CA VAL A 166 -7.17 11.94 -6.83
C VAL A 166 -7.18 12.03 -5.31
N LEU A 167 -6.71 10.97 -4.62
CA LEU A 167 -6.63 10.95 -3.16
C LEU A 167 -5.57 11.93 -2.64
N TYR A 168 -4.34 11.89 -3.15
CA TYR A 168 -3.26 12.79 -2.74
C TYR A 168 -2.61 13.48 -3.95
N MET A 169 -2.40 14.79 -3.86
CA MET A 169 -1.79 15.59 -4.93
C MET A 169 -0.69 16.44 -4.33
N GLU A 170 0.48 16.43 -4.97
CA GLU A 170 1.59 17.29 -4.60
C GLU A 170 2.26 17.91 -5.83
N SER A 171 2.86 19.07 -5.62
CA SER A 171 3.65 19.76 -6.63
C SER A 171 4.92 20.34 -6.02
N TYR A 172 6.04 19.97 -6.61
CA TYR A 172 7.37 20.54 -6.33
C TYR A 172 7.74 21.41 -7.52
N TRP A 173 8.09 22.69 -7.33
CA TRP A 173 8.22 23.62 -8.45
C TRP A 173 9.22 24.75 -8.20
N GLN A 174 9.72 25.35 -9.27
CA GLN A 174 10.65 26.48 -9.32
C GLN A 174 10.17 27.52 -10.34
N ASP A 175 10.38 28.80 -10.06
CA ASP A 175 10.08 29.94 -10.95
C ASP A 175 11.31 30.80 -11.25
N MET A 176 12.50 30.17 -11.27
CA MET A 176 13.78 30.87 -11.36
C MET A 176 14.49 30.74 -12.72
N ASP A 177 14.07 29.83 -13.59
CA ASP A 177 14.50 29.78 -14.99
C ASP A 177 13.31 29.56 -15.94
N PHE A 178 13.58 29.54 -17.25
CA PHE A 178 12.60 29.11 -18.23
C PHE A 178 12.88 27.65 -18.64
N PRO A 179 11.86 26.76 -18.63
CA PRO A 179 10.48 27.06 -18.28
C PRO A 179 10.23 27.18 -16.76
N ASP A 180 9.37 28.13 -16.41
CA ASP A 180 8.98 28.46 -15.05
C ASP A 180 7.78 27.60 -14.61
N GLY A 181 8.03 26.58 -13.80
CA GLY A 181 6.94 25.78 -13.25
C GLY A 181 6.07 26.56 -12.26
N SER A 182 5.00 25.92 -11.81
CA SER A 182 3.95 26.59 -11.03
C SER A 182 3.35 25.67 -9.98
N ASP A 183 2.74 26.30 -8.96
CA ASP A 183 1.90 25.61 -8.01
C ASP A 183 0.60 25.11 -8.65
N ILE A 184 0.02 24.07 -8.06
CA ILE A 184 -1.28 23.51 -8.46
C ILE A 184 -2.28 23.72 -7.33
N SER A 185 -3.38 24.40 -7.63
CA SER A 185 -4.44 24.63 -6.65
C SER A 185 -4.97 23.30 -6.07
N GLY A 186 -5.07 23.24 -4.74
CA GLY A 186 -5.52 22.05 -4.02
C GLY A 186 -4.47 20.94 -3.84
N ALA A 187 -3.22 21.17 -4.26
CA ALA A 187 -2.10 20.27 -3.97
C ALA A 187 -1.34 20.68 -2.69
N TYR A 188 -0.54 19.76 -2.15
CA TYR A 188 0.60 20.13 -1.32
C TYR A 188 1.64 20.79 -2.22
N ASN A 189 1.79 22.12 -2.12
CA ASN A 189 2.72 22.88 -2.95
C ASN A 189 4.01 23.20 -2.20
N ARG A 190 5.12 22.66 -2.69
CA ARG A 190 6.47 22.88 -2.20
C ARG A 190 7.28 23.66 -3.23
N LYS A 191 7.41 24.97 -3.02
CA LYS A 191 8.27 25.82 -3.85
C LYS A 191 9.74 25.53 -3.54
N LEU A 192 10.49 24.98 -4.49
CA LEU A 192 11.92 24.78 -4.39
C LEU A 192 12.63 26.11 -4.71
N THR A 193 13.64 26.46 -3.92
CA THR A 193 14.43 27.68 -4.12
C THR A 193 15.68 27.34 -4.92
N SER A 194 16.83 27.94 -4.64
CA SER A 194 18.04 27.69 -5.43
C SER A 194 18.62 26.31 -5.14
N LEU A 195 18.54 25.40 -6.11
CA LEU A 195 19.13 24.05 -6.07
C LEU A 195 20.52 24.03 -6.72
N SER A 196 21.49 24.72 -6.13
CA SER A 196 22.82 24.84 -6.74
C SER A 196 23.55 23.50 -6.83
N GLY A 197 24.21 23.25 -7.96
CA GLY A 197 25.11 22.11 -8.15
C GLY A 197 24.43 20.83 -8.65
N GLY A 198 23.22 20.92 -9.20
CA GLY A 198 22.63 19.87 -10.02
C GLY A 198 22.81 20.17 -11.51
N TYR A 199 21.73 20.02 -12.27
CA TYR A 199 21.65 20.27 -13.70
C TYR A 199 21.97 21.72 -14.08
N SER A 200 22.21 21.94 -15.37
CA SER A 200 22.38 23.27 -15.95
C SER A 200 21.11 24.12 -15.98
N SER A 201 19.95 23.54 -15.65
CA SER A 201 18.64 24.19 -15.62
C SER A 201 17.95 23.87 -14.30
N ALA A 202 17.43 24.92 -13.66
CA ALA A 202 16.64 24.79 -12.44
C ALA A 202 15.42 23.90 -12.68
N HIS A 203 14.80 24.03 -13.86
CA HIS A 203 13.68 23.19 -14.25
C HIS A 203 13.97 21.68 -14.08
N SER A 204 15.17 21.23 -14.44
CA SER A 204 15.60 19.83 -14.29
C SER A 204 16.05 19.48 -12.86
N ASP A 205 16.58 20.45 -12.10
CA ASP A 205 16.95 20.21 -10.69
C ASP A 205 15.77 19.74 -9.84
N THR A 206 14.53 20.06 -10.22
CA THR A 206 13.34 19.61 -9.50
C THR A 206 13.17 18.08 -9.53
N HIS A 207 13.44 17.40 -10.66
CA HIS A 207 13.36 15.93 -10.69
C HIS A 207 14.55 15.27 -9.99
N LEU A 208 15.72 15.91 -9.99
CA LEU A 208 16.88 15.46 -9.21
C LEU A 208 16.64 15.62 -7.70
N TRP A 209 16.05 16.74 -7.28
CA TRP A 209 15.63 16.95 -5.89
C TRP A 209 14.67 15.86 -5.43
N TYR A 210 13.66 15.54 -6.26
CA TYR A 210 12.71 14.48 -5.93
C TYR A 210 13.37 13.09 -5.93
N HIS A 211 14.31 12.82 -6.84
CA HIS A 211 15.12 11.60 -6.83
C HIS A 211 15.85 11.41 -5.49
N GLY A 212 16.39 12.49 -4.92
CA GLY A 212 17.02 12.47 -3.60
C GLY A 212 16.07 12.23 -2.42
N THR A 213 14.76 12.19 -2.65
CA THR A 213 13.76 11.75 -1.66
C THR A 213 13.44 10.26 -1.77
N ILE A 214 13.91 9.60 -2.84
CA ILE A 214 13.78 8.17 -3.08
C ILE A 214 15.10 7.48 -2.70
N ASP A 215 16.17 7.84 -3.41
CA ASP A 215 17.53 7.40 -3.06
C ASP A 215 18.07 8.32 -1.98
N LEU A 216 18.19 7.82 -0.75
CA LEU A 216 18.72 8.55 0.40
C LEU A 216 20.23 8.40 0.56
N SER A 217 20.90 7.67 -0.35
CA SER A 217 22.34 7.47 -0.32
C SER A 217 23.11 8.78 -0.59
N THR A 218 24.39 8.81 -0.21
CA THR A 218 25.27 9.94 -0.48
C THR A 218 26.65 9.43 -0.90
N PRO A 219 27.03 9.52 -2.19
CA PRO A 219 26.27 10.17 -3.28
C PRO A 219 25.09 9.34 -3.81
N ALA A 220 24.03 10.01 -4.24
CA ALA A 220 22.94 9.46 -5.06
C ALA A 220 23.03 10.03 -6.50
N THR A 221 22.54 9.32 -7.51
CA THR A 221 22.61 9.77 -8.92
C THR A 221 21.46 9.25 -9.78
N ASP A 222 20.95 10.11 -10.65
CA ASP A 222 19.98 9.75 -11.70
C ASP A 222 20.68 9.44 -13.04
N THR A 223 21.97 9.10 -13.00
CA THR A 223 22.92 8.86 -14.12
C THR A 223 23.39 10.11 -14.87
N GLN A 224 22.68 11.23 -14.80
CA GLN A 224 23.08 12.47 -15.47
C GLN A 224 23.74 13.42 -14.50
N GLU A 225 23.20 13.53 -13.28
CA GLU A 225 23.71 14.40 -12.24
C GLU A 225 23.81 13.66 -10.89
N THR A 226 24.54 14.27 -9.94
CA THR A 226 24.85 13.63 -8.65
C THR A 226 24.46 14.51 -7.47
N ILE A 227 23.77 13.90 -6.50
CA ILE A 227 23.46 14.47 -5.20
C ILE A 227 24.60 14.12 -4.24
N GLY A 228 25.54 15.03 -4.09
CA GLY A 228 26.65 14.90 -3.15
C GLY A 228 26.33 15.47 -1.76
N VAL A 229 27.36 15.50 -0.90
CA VAL A 229 27.27 16.06 0.47
C VAL A 229 26.80 17.51 0.45
N SER A 230 27.23 18.31 -0.53
CA SER A 230 26.81 19.71 -0.68
C SER A 230 25.31 19.86 -0.93
N GLN A 231 24.76 19.04 -1.81
CA GLN A 231 23.33 19.04 -2.16
C GLN A 231 22.50 18.59 -0.97
N ARG A 232 22.87 17.47 -0.33
CA ARG A 232 22.25 16.97 0.92
C ARG A 232 22.16 18.03 2.00
N THR A 233 23.21 18.84 2.15
CA THR A 233 23.27 19.88 3.18
C THR A 233 22.43 21.12 2.82
N SER A 234 22.17 21.41 1.55
CA SER A 234 21.65 22.72 1.11
C SER A 234 20.27 22.70 0.46
N TRP A 235 19.85 21.59 -0.13
CA TRP A 235 18.62 21.52 -0.94
C TRP A 235 17.33 21.32 -0.13
N TRP A 236 17.43 20.64 1.00
CA TRP A 236 16.31 20.34 1.87
C TRP A 236 16.34 21.22 3.11
N THR A 237 15.17 21.60 3.61
CA THR A 237 15.12 22.30 4.90
C THR A 237 15.53 21.35 6.03
N PRO A 238 15.91 21.87 7.21
CA PRO A 238 16.18 21.01 8.37
C PRO A 238 15.00 20.08 8.74
N ALA A 239 13.76 20.49 8.46
CA ALA A 239 12.56 19.68 8.72
C ALA A 239 12.33 18.59 7.67
N GLU A 240 12.93 18.69 6.49
CA GLU A 240 12.87 17.69 5.42
C GLU A 240 14.02 16.66 5.53
N ASN A 241 14.90 16.82 6.52
CA ASN A 241 15.95 15.86 6.89
C ASN A 241 16.73 15.31 5.69
N GLN A 242 17.33 16.22 4.91
CA GLN A 242 18.17 15.87 3.74
C GLN A 242 17.44 15.01 2.69
N GLY A 243 16.11 15.08 2.64
CA GLY A 243 15.25 14.39 1.67
C GLY A 243 14.41 13.26 2.27
N ALA A 244 14.74 12.78 3.47
CA ALA A 244 14.04 11.66 4.09
C ALA A 244 12.61 12.01 4.55
N ASP A 245 12.36 13.28 4.92
CA ASP A 245 11.09 13.72 5.52
C ASP A 245 10.24 14.58 4.56
N THR A 246 10.26 14.27 3.25
CA THR A 246 9.51 14.98 2.21
C THR A 246 9.40 14.12 0.93
N GLY A 247 8.78 14.65 -0.13
CA GLY A 247 8.76 13.99 -1.44
C GLY A 247 8.10 12.61 -1.38
N PHE A 248 8.84 11.62 -1.88
CA PHE A 248 8.40 10.23 -1.97
C PHE A 248 8.00 9.61 -0.63
N LEU A 249 8.41 10.18 0.51
CA LEU A 249 7.91 9.77 1.82
C LEU A 249 6.37 9.77 1.87
N TYR A 250 5.70 10.73 1.24
CA TYR A 250 4.23 10.78 1.24
C TYR A 250 3.60 9.86 0.19
N SER A 251 4.36 9.01 -0.49
CA SER A 251 3.81 7.92 -1.29
C SER A 251 3.26 6.79 -0.43
N ARG A 252 2.46 5.90 -1.03
CA ARG A 252 2.03 4.67 -0.34
C ARG A 252 3.25 3.82 0.07
N ILE A 253 4.31 3.81 -0.73
CA ILE A 253 5.57 3.14 -0.43
C ILE A 253 6.32 3.86 0.69
N GLY A 254 6.32 5.21 0.69
CA GLY A 254 7.00 5.97 1.72
C GLY A 254 6.31 5.93 3.10
N GLY A 255 4.98 5.81 3.13
CA GLY A 255 4.21 5.62 4.36
C GLY A 255 4.06 6.87 5.24
N GLY A 256 4.42 8.05 4.74
CA GLY A 256 4.32 9.31 5.47
C GLY A 256 2.89 9.75 5.78
N ASP A 257 2.73 10.45 6.92
CA ASP A 257 1.42 10.96 7.36
C ASP A 257 0.91 12.11 6.48
N ARG A 258 0.04 11.77 5.53
CA ARG A 258 -0.67 12.70 4.64
C ARG A 258 -1.70 13.58 5.35
N THR A 259 -1.99 13.37 6.64
CA THR A 259 -2.96 14.17 7.42
C THR A 259 -2.31 15.29 8.24
N SER A 260 -0.97 15.33 8.25
CA SER A 260 -0.18 16.25 9.05
C SER A 260 -0.41 17.73 8.70
N THR A 261 -0.41 18.57 9.74
CA THR A 261 -0.46 20.03 9.61
C THR A 261 0.92 20.67 9.42
N ALA A 262 1.99 19.88 9.36
CA ALA A 262 3.35 20.37 9.22
C ALA A 262 3.58 21.02 7.85
N GLN A 263 4.49 21.99 7.81
CA GLN A 263 4.86 22.77 6.62
C GLN A 263 6.37 22.74 6.44
N PRO A 264 6.99 21.58 6.18
CA PRO A 264 8.44 21.42 6.27
C PRO A 264 9.19 22.31 5.26
N GLY A 265 8.59 22.60 4.10
CA GLY A 265 9.10 23.55 3.11
C GLY A 265 8.60 24.99 3.22
N GLY A 266 7.70 25.28 4.17
CA GLY A 266 6.94 26.52 4.23
C GLY A 266 5.84 26.62 3.15
N GLY A 267 4.80 27.41 3.41
CA GLY A 267 3.69 27.64 2.47
C GLY A 267 2.51 26.70 2.71
N SER A 268 2.55 25.48 2.17
CA SER A 268 1.46 24.50 2.25
C SER A 268 1.64 23.54 3.43
N GLN A 269 0.54 23.08 4.01
CA GLN A 269 0.52 21.94 4.93
C GLN A 269 0.51 20.63 4.13
N ILE A 270 1.15 19.58 4.65
CA ILE A 270 1.15 18.25 4.01
C ILE A 270 -0.29 17.81 3.66
N ARG A 271 -1.22 17.98 4.60
CA ARG A 271 -2.65 17.68 4.40
C ARG A 271 -3.38 18.49 3.33
N ASP A 272 -2.81 19.59 2.84
CA ASP A 272 -3.41 20.34 1.74
C ASP A 272 -3.43 19.51 0.45
N GLY A 273 -2.49 18.55 0.34
CA GLY A 273 -2.44 17.59 -0.74
C GLY A 273 -3.49 16.48 -0.65
N LEU A 274 -4.05 16.19 0.52
CA LEU A 274 -5.10 15.19 0.68
C LEU A 274 -6.42 15.70 0.09
N ASN A 275 -7.21 14.83 -0.53
CA ASN A 275 -8.53 15.18 -1.05
C ASN A 275 -9.45 15.54 0.12
N GLN A 276 -10.00 16.75 0.09
CA GLN A 276 -10.89 17.28 1.13
C GLN A 276 -12.32 17.48 0.61
N THR A 277 -12.60 17.07 -0.64
CA THR A 277 -13.97 16.97 -1.17
C THR A 277 -14.77 15.92 -0.40
N TYR A 278 -14.09 14.88 0.07
CA TYR A 278 -14.61 13.83 0.94
C TYR A 278 -13.82 13.81 2.24
N ASP A 279 -14.42 13.29 3.31
CA ASP A 279 -13.75 13.20 4.61
C ASP A 279 -12.95 11.90 4.72
N PHE A 280 -11.63 12.01 4.58
CA PHE A 280 -10.68 10.92 4.82
C PHE A 280 -9.94 11.08 6.17
N GLY A 281 -10.59 11.69 7.16
CA GLY A 281 -10.00 12.01 8.46
C GLY A 281 -9.39 13.42 8.55
N VAL A 282 -9.51 14.21 7.49
CA VAL A 282 -9.18 15.64 7.46
C VAL A 282 -10.38 16.39 6.90
N SER A 283 -10.93 17.30 7.69
CA SER A 283 -12.00 18.21 7.26
C SER A 283 -11.43 19.58 6.91
N GLY A 284 -11.79 20.13 5.74
CA GLY A 284 -11.25 21.43 5.32
C GLY A 284 -11.82 22.10 4.06
N GLY A 285 -12.74 21.47 3.32
CA GLY A 285 -13.44 22.09 2.20
C GLY A 285 -13.04 21.52 0.83
N VAL A 286 -13.62 22.03 -0.26
CA VAL A 286 -13.38 21.48 -1.60
C VAL A 286 -12.04 21.95 -2.16
N ASN A 287 -11.10 21.04 -2.35
CA ASN A 287 -9.76 21.29 -2.93
C ASN A 287 -9.48 20.46 -4.19
N ARG A 288 -10.53 19.98 -4.86
CA ARG A 288 -10.45 19.28 -6.14
C ARG A 288 -11.39 19.89 -7.14
N GLU A 289 -10.99 19.81 -8.41
CA GLU A 289 -11.86 20.13 -9.52
C GLU A 289 -12.78 18.96 -9.86
N LEU A 290 -14.06 19.26 -10.01
CA LEU A 290 -15.09 18.27 -10.31
C LEU A 290 -14.90 17.69 -11.71
N LEU A 291 -15.11 16.39 -11.83
CA LEU A 291 -15.09 15.71 -13.12
C LEU A 291 -16.40 15.97 -13.87
N GLY A 292 -16.33 16.16 -15.19
CA GLY A 292 -17.50 16.43 -16.02
C GLY A 292 -18.42 15.22 -16.23
N SER A 293 -17.91 14.00 -16.04
CA SER A 293 -18.68 12.75 -16.09
C SER A 293 -17.96 11.66 -15.28
N LYS A 294 -18.69 10.63 -14.85
CA LYS A 294 -18.14 9.44 -14.16
C LYS A 294 -18.93 8.23 -14.64
N THR A 295 -18.64 7.76 -15.86
CA THR A 295 -19.61 6.98 -16.64
C THR A 295 -19.56 5.47 -16.44
N ASP A 296 -18.43 4.95 -15.97
CA ASP A 296 -18.19 3.52 -15.93
C ASP A 296 -18.35 2.99 -14.50
N VAL A 297 -18.76 1.71 -14.39
CA VAL A 297 -18.66 0.95 -13.15
C VAL A 297 -17.20 0.55 -12.96
N TRP A 298 -16.58 1.03 -11.89
CA TRP A 298 -15.23 0.64 -11.49
C TRP A 298 -15.19 0.60 -9.96
N PRO A 299 -14.93 -0.55 -9.33
CA PRO A 299 -14.78 -0.61 -7.88
C PRO A 299 -13.48 0.11 -7.49
N ASN A 300 -13.52 0.95 -6.47
CA ASN A 300 -12.34 1.65 -5.95
C ASN A 300 -12.27 1.47 -4.44
N LEU A 301 -11.30 0.70 -3.98
CA LEU A 301 -10.71 0.87 -2.66
C LEU A 301 -9.75 2.06 -2.73
N ILE A 302 -10.05 3.10 -1.96
CA ILE A 302 -9.31 4.37 -1.93
C ILE A 302 -8.32 4.35 -0.77
N ILE A 303 -8.77 3.89 0.40
CA ILE A 303 -7.95 3.65 1.58
C ILE A 303 -8.38 2.30 2.16
N ALA A 304 -7.42 1.49 2.58
CA ALA A 304 -7.68 0.34 3.44
C ALA A 304 -6.62 0.29 4.55
N ARG A 305 -7.07 0.01 5.78
CA ARG A 305 -6.19 -0.16 6.94
C ARG A 305 -6.74 -1.21 7.89
N ARG A 306 -5.84 -1.89 8.58
CA ARG A 306 -6.17 -2.70 9.74
C ARG A 306 -6.39 -1.80 10.96
N THR A 307 -7.36 -2.11 11.81
CA THR A 307 -7.62 -1.36 13.05
C THR A 307 -7.26 -2.17 14.30
N THR A 308 -7.08 -3.48 14.20
CA THR A 308 -6.50 -4.27 15.30
C THR A 308 -4.98 -4.07 15.38
N ALA A 309 -4.46 -3.92 16.59
CA ALA A 309 -3.03 -3.72 16.82
C ALA A 309 -2.29 -5.03 17.11
N GLY A 310 -0.99 -5.09 16.81
CA GLY A 310 -0.10 -6.18 17.19
C GLY A 310 -0.37 -7.52 16.49
N PRO A 311 0.28 -8.62 16.92
CA PRO A 311 -0.02 -9.96 16.43
C PRO A 311 -1.45 -10.41 16.79
N LEU A 312 -2.03 -11.31 16.00
CA LEU A 312 -3.31 -11.97 16.29
C LEU A 312 -3.10 -13.46 16.53
N GLU A 313 -3.79 -14.02 17.53
CA GLU A 313 -3.87 -15.47 17.67
C GLU A 313 -4.82 -16.03 16.60
N ALA A 314 -4.45 -17.15 15.98
CA ALA A 314 -5.30 -17.82 14.99
C ALA A 314 -6.71 -18.09 15.57
N GLY A 315 -7.75 -17.69 14.86
CA GLY A 315 -9.14 -17.73 15.31
C GLY A 315 -9.62 -16.47 16.04
N SER A 316 -8.77 -15.43 16.10
CA SER A 316 -9.20 -14.07 16.49
C SER A 316 -9.74 -13.31 15.29
N ASP A 317 -10.49 -12.25 15.59
CA ASP A 317 -11.05 -11.33 14.60
C ASP A 317 -10.00 -10.32 14.10
N LEU A 318 -9.88 -10.21 12.78
CA LEU A 318 -9.16 -9.14 12.09
C LEU A 318 -10.14 -8.04 11.67
N GLU A 319 -10.10 -6.89 12.36
CA GLU A 319 -10.86 -5.72 11.93
C GLU A 319 -10.09 -4.88 10.89
N VAL A 320 -10.79 -4.54 9.81
CA VAL A 320 -10.32 -3.68 8.73
C VAL A 320 -11.30 -2.54 8.48
N GLU A 321 -10.77 -1.35 8.23
CA GLU A 321 -11.52 -0.17 7.80
C GLU A 321 -11.15 0.16 6.36
N MET A 322 -12.15 0.56 5.57
CA MET A 322 -11.95 0.96 4.19
C MET A 322 -12.79 2.15 3.78
N PHE A 323 -12.23 2.97 2.88
CA PHE A 323 -12.93 4.02 2.15
C PHE A 323 -13.04 3.61 0.70
N TYR A 324 -14.25 3.65 0.14
CA TYR A 324 -14.50 3.15 -1.21
C TYR A 324 -15.56 3.92 -1.99
N GLN A 325 -15.48 3.76 -3.31
CA GLN A 325 -16.45 4.24 -4.28
C GLN A 325 -16.54 3.23 -5.44
N ASP A 326 -17.71 2.99 -5.99
CA ASP A 326 -17.93 1.94 -7.00
C ASP A 326 -18.39 2.49 -8.38
N GLY A 327 -18.30 3.81 -8.56
CA GLY A 327 -18.56 4.49 -9.82
C GLY A 327 -20.05 4.52 -10.17
N ALA A 328 -20.41 4.44 -11.44
CA ALA A 328 -21.81 4.55 -11.90
C ALA A 328 -22.64 3.26 -11.68
N SER A 329 -22.61 2.69 -10.47
CA SER A 329 -23.36 1.49 -10.10
C SER A 329 -24.46 1.80 -9.08
N ALA A 330 -25.53 1.00 -9.12
CA ALA A 330 -26.58 0.95 -8.11
C ALA A 330 -26.65 -0.42 -7.41
N LEU A 331 -25.71 -1.32 -7.71
CA LEU A 331 -25.62 -2.65 -7.11
C LEU A 331 -24.60 -2.66 -6.00
N ASP A 332 -24.83 -3.40 -4.94
CA ASP A 332 -23.86 -3.56 -3.86
C ASP A 332 -22.61 -4.31 -4.37
N PRO A 333 -21.40 -3.72 -4.27
CA PRO A 333 -20.16 -4.41 -4.65
C PRO A 333 -19.80 -5.52 -3.64
N GLY A 334 -19.09 -6.53 -4.15
CA GLY A 334 -18.52 -7.59 -3.31
C GLY A 334 -17.18 -7.14 -2.72
N LEU A 335 -16.97 -7.42 -1.43
CA LEU A 335 -15.70 -7.20 -0.74
C LEU A 335 -15.13 -8.54 -0.32
N THR A 336 -13.83 -8.74 -0.50
CA THR A 336 -13.09 -9.87 0.07
C THR A 336 -11.96 -9.33 0.94
N VAL A 337 -11.83 -9.90 2.14
CA VAL A 337 -10.71 -9.66 3.05
C VAL A 337 -9.84 -10.92 3.04
N SER A 338 -8.57 -10.76 2.73
CA SER A 338 -7.60 -11.84 2.59
C SER A 338 -6.30 -11.53 3.34
N LEU A 339 -5.59 -12.58 3.71
CA LEU A 339 -4.19 -12.50 4.11
C LEU A 339 -3.32 -13.00 2.97
N ASP A 340 -2.38 -12.17 2.56
CA ASP A 340 -1.48 -12.44 1.46
C ASP A 340 -0.09 -12.78 2.03
N PRO A 341 0.47 -13.98 1.73
CA PRO A 341 1.83 -14.32 2.12
C PRO A 341 2.90 -13.36 1.57
N ASP A 342 2.58 -12.67 0.49
CA ASP A 342 3.38 -11.61 -0.10
C ASP A 342 2.53 -10.35 -0.31
N ARG A 343 2.83 -9.51 -1.30
CA ARG A 343 2.08 -8.29 -1.62
C ARG A 343 1.54 -8.27 -3.05
N ASN A 344 1.49 -9.41 -3.72
CA ASN A 344 1.04 -9.54 -5.09
C ASN A 344 -0.39 -10.11 -5.16
N PRO A 345 -1.40 -9.27 -5.44
CA PRO A 345 -2.79 -9.71 -5.44
C PRO A 345 -3.18 -10.54 -6.68
N TRP A 346 -2.20 -10.95 -7.49
CA TRP A 346 -2.39 -11.54 -8.80
C TRP A 346 -1.70 -12.90 -8.99
N ASN A 347 -1.03 -13.42 -7.97
CA ASN A 347 -0.35 -14.72 -8.06
C ASN A 347 -1.21 -15.89 -7.51
N GLY A 348 -2.33 -15.60 -6.83
CA GLY A 348 -3.32 -16.58 -6.41
C GLY A 348 -2.93 -17.38 -5.17
N ASN A 349 -1.97 -16.91 -4.36
CA ASN A 349 -1.55 -17.58 -3.12
C ASN A 349 -2.25 -17.02 -1.86
N GLU A 350 -3.19 -16.09 -2.03
CA GLU A 350 -3.84 -15.38 -0.93
C GLU A 350 -4.82 -16.28 -0.17
N ILE A 351 -4.84 -16.13 1.15
CA ILE A 351 -5.75 -16.83 2.05
C ILE A 351 -6.97 -15.95 2.27
N THR A 352 -8.07 -16.25 1.59
CA THR A 352 -9.35 -15.56 1.82
C THR A 352 -9.85 -15.86 3.23
N LEU A 353 -10.06 -14.82 4.03
CA LEU A 353 -10.68 -14.92 5.35
C LEU A 353 -12.20 -14.89 5.22
N GLU A 354 -12.72 -13.83 4.60
CA GLU A 354 -14.16 -13.62 4.52
C GLU A 354 -14.56 -12.80 3.29
N ALA A 355 -15.78 -13.04 2.82
CA ALA A 355 -16.39 -12.32 1.71
C ALA A 355 -17.70 -11.67 2.16
N PHE A 356 -17.83 -10.38 1.86
CA PHE A 356 -18.96 -9.53 2.21
C PHE A 356 -19.61 -8.93 0.98
N THR A 357 -20.77 -8.32 1.20
CA THR A 357 -21.31 -7.27 0.34
C THR A 357 -21.28 -5.96 1.11
N VAL A 358 -21.02 -4.86 0.42
CA VAL A 358 -21.08 -3.51 1.01
C VAL A 358 -22.05 -2.64 0.23
N PRO A 359 -22.66 -1.63 0.84
CA PRO A 359 -23.61 -0.76 0.14
C PRO A 359 -23.01 -0.11 -1.11
N ALA A 360 -23.80 0.02 -2.17
CA ALA A 360 -23.41 0.80 -3.34
C ALA A 360 -23.14 2.27 -2.96
N ALA A 361 -21.94 2.78 -3.23
CA ALA A 361 -21.57 4.18 -2.97
C ALA A 361 -22.05 5.10 -4.11
N GLY A 362 -22.13 4.57 -5.33
CA GLY A 362 -22.37 5.32 -6.55
C GLY A 362 -21.22 6.27 -6.89
N ALA A 363 -21.43 7.14 -7.88
CA ALA A 363 -20.37 7.97 -8.44
C ALA A 363 -20.10 9.27 -7.64
N PHE A 364 -20.93 9.59 -6.65
CA PHE A 364 -20.95 10.90 -6.00
C PHE A 364 -20.78 10.85 -4.48
N ALA A 365 -20.50 9.67 -3.93
CA ALA A 365 -20.19 9.49 -2.52
C ALA A 365 -18.95 8.61 -2.37
N VAL A 366 -18.24 8.82 -1.27
CA VAL A 366 -17.24 7.88 -0.75
C VAL A 366 -17.82 7.37 0.57
N LEU A 367 -17.93 6.05 0.69
CA LEU A 367 -18.42 5.41 1.91
C LEU A 367 -17.24 4.90 2.73
N ASN A 368 -17.42 4.86 4.05
CA ASN A 368 -16.50 4.26 5.01
C ASN A 368 -17.19 3.06 5.67
N GLU A 369 -16.51 1.92 5.73
CA GLU A 369 -17.02 0.69 6.33
C GLU A 369 -15.92 0.01 7.16
N VAL A 370 -16.33 -0.59 8.28
CA VAL A 370 -15.50 -1.49 9.08
C VAL A 370 -16.03 -2.91 8.95
N ARG A 371 -15.14 -3.89 8.78
CA ARG A 371 -15.47 -5.32 8.71
C ARG A 371 -14.54 -6.10 9.64
N SER A 372 -15.09 -7.14 10.25
CA SER A 372 -14.34 -8.13 11.03
C SER A 372 -14.28 -9.41 10.21
N ALA A 373 -13.10 -10.01 10.10
CA ALA A 373 -12.88 -11.29 9.42
C ALA A 373 -12.18 -12.29 10.36
N ASP A 374 -12.70 -13.50 10.47
CA ASP A 374 -12.16 -14.56 11.33
C ASP A 374 -10.85 -15.14 10.76
N THR A 375 -9.82 -15.27 11.60
CA THR A 375 -8.52 -15.86 11.25
C THR A 375 -8.42 -17.36 11.57
N THR A 376 -9.55 -18.04 11.81
CA THR A 376 -9.59 -19.47 12.09
C THR A 376 -8.97 -20.28 10.95
N GLY A 377 -8.02 -21.15 11.30
CA GLY A 377 -7.36 -22.04 10.34
C GLY A 377 -6.25 -21.37 9.51
N VAL A 378 -5.98 -20.08 9.73
CA VAL A 378 -4.83 -19.41 9.13
C VAL A 378 -3.53 -19.95 9.76
N PRO A 379 -2.53 -20.36 8.96
CA PRO A 379 -1.24 -20.78 9.48
C PRO A 379 -0.52 -19.65 10.23
N VAL A 380 0.37 -20.02 11.15
CA VAL A 380 1.25 -19.05 11.81
C VAL A 380 2.22 -18.44 10.80
N GLY A 381 2.39 -17.13 10.84
CA GLY A 381 3.21 -16.43 9.85
C GLY A 381 2.98 -14.91 9.84
N SER A 382 3.74 -14.22 9.01
CA SER A 382 3.53 -12.81 8.69
C SER A 382 2.80 -12.71 7.36
N TYR A 383 1.83 -11.82 7.28
CA TYR A 383 0.99 -11.64 6.10
C TYR A 383 0.74 -10.16 5.84
N ALA A 384 0.67 -9.77 4.56
CA ALA A 384 0.04 -8.53 4.19
C ALA A 384 -1.50 -8.68 4.28
N VAL A 385 -2.19 -7.58 4.63
CA VAL A 385 -3.65 -7.56 4.68
C VAL A 385 -4.16 -7.01 3.36
N LEU A 386 -4.85 -7.85 2.57
CA LEU A 386 -5.37 -7.50 1.26
C LEU A 386 -6.89 -7.35 1.31
N LEU A 387 -7.39 -6.20 0.83
CA LEU A 387 -8.79 -6.02 0.52
C LEU A 387 -8.98 -6.03 -0.99
N THR A 388 -10.01 -6.73 -1.47
CA THR A 388 -10.41 -6.73 -2.88
C THR A 388 -11.87 -6.33 -3.01
N LEU A 389 -12.15 -5.26 -3.74
CA LEU A 389 -13.51 -4.84 -4.08
C LEU A 389 -13.81 -5.24 -5.52
N SER A 390 -14.93 -5.93 -5.73
CA SER A 390 -15.32 -6.51 -7.02
C SER A 390 -16.68 -6.01 -7.46
N GLN A 391 -16.78 -5.54 -8.70
CA GLN A 391 -18.05 -5.12 -9.29
C GLN A 391 -17.98 -5.07 -10.81
N GLY A 392 -19.06 -5.48 -11.50
CA GLY A 392 -19.14 -5.36 -12.96
C GLY A 392 -18.07 -6.14 -13.73
N GLY A 393 -17.56 -7.24 -13.16
CA GLY A 393 -16.44 -8.01 -13.72
C GLY A 393 -15.06 -7.35 -13.58
N ARG A 394 -14.97 -6.27 -12.81
CA ARG A 394 -13.72 -5.57 -12.47
C ARG A 394 -13.40 -5.73 -11.00
N GLN A 395 -12.14 -5.56 -10.67
CA GLN A 395 -11.63 -5.63 -9.31
C GLN A 395 -10.78 -4.41 -9.00
N ARG A 396 -10.61 -4.14 -7.71
CA ARG A 396 -9.58 -3.25 -7.18
C ARG A 396 -9.00 -3.89 -5.94
N HIS A 397 -7.69 -3.99 -5.92
CA HIS A 397 -6.90 -4.56 -4.83
C HIS A 397 -6.25 -3.43 -4.04
N PHE A 398 -6.19 -3.59 -2.73
CA PHE A 398 -5.50 -2.66 -1.85
C PHE A 398 -4.91 -3.41 -0.67
N HIS A 399 -3.58 -3.51 -0.62
CA HIS A 399 -2.88 -3.95 0.58
C HIS A 399 -2.82 -2.81 1.59
N ALA A 400 -3.22 -3.08 2.83
CA ALA A 400 -3.00 -2.16 3.92
C ALA A 400 -1.49 -1.91 4.11
N ALA A 401 -1.15 -0.72 4.61
CA ALA A 401 0.24 -0.39 4.93
C ALA A 401 0.80 -1.36 6.00
N GLU A 402 0.04 -1.57 7.07
CA GLU A 402 0.38 -2.50 8.13
C GLU A 402 -0.09 -3.93 7.82
N GLY A 403 0.82 -4.90 7.91
CA GLY A 403 0.50 -6.32 7.87
C GLY A 403 0.02 -6.87 9.22
N VAL A 404 -0.04 -8.20 9.32
CA VAL A 404 -0.38 -8.91 10.54
C VAL A 404 0.51 -10.13 10.73
N VAL A 405 0.88 -10.41 11.98
CA VAL A 405 1.52 -11.66 12.38
C VAL A 405 0.46 -12.54 13.03
N ILE A 406 0.24 -13.73 12.48
CA ILE A 406 -0.62 -14.76 13.07
C ILE A 406 0.22 -15.66 13.96
N THR A 407 -0.15 -15.76 15.23
CA THR A 407 0.45 -16.64 16.23
C THR A 407 -0.44 -17.84 16.50
N ALA A 408 0.14 -18.92 17.02
CA ALA A 408 -0.64 -20.09 17.39
C ALA A 408 -1.68 -19.71 18.47
N ALA A 409 -2.90 -20.22 18.32
CA ALA A 409 -3.88 -20.14 19.39
C ALA A 409 -3.37 -20.93 20.62
N PRO A 410 -3.56 -20.43 21.85
CA PRO A 410 -3.21 -21.18 23.03
C PRO A 410 -4.00 -22.49 23.08
N MET A 411 -3.29 -23.60 23.24
CA MET A 411 -3.91 -24.90 23.46
C MET A 411 -4.55 -24.90 24.86
N PRO A 412 -5.84 -25.24 24.98
CA PRO A 412 -6.53 -25.27 26.27
C PRO A 412 -5.89 -26.32 27.18
N MET A 413 -5.84 -25.98 28.47
CA MET A 413 -5.33 -26.87 29.51
C MET A 413 -6.39 -27.91 29.86
N GLU A 414 -6.17 -29.17 29.50
CA GLU A 414 -7.18 -30.23 29.62
C GLU A 414 -6.58 -31.58 30.01
N ILE A 415 -7.37 -32.40 30.70
CA ILE A 415 -7.07 -33.83 30.88
C ILE A 415 -7.50 -34.54 29.60
N VAL A 416 -6.56 -35.13 28.87
CA VAL A 416 -6.81 -35.74 27.56
C VAL A 416 -7.73 -36.95 27.71
N ALA A 417 -8.89 -36.89 27.05
CA ALA A 417 -9.90 -37.94 27.12
C ALA A 417 -9.34 -39.30 26.67
N GLY A 418 -9.68 -40.36 27.42
CA GLY A 418 -9.24 -41.73 27.12
C GLY A 418 -7.83 -42.09 27.61
N THR A 419 -7.10 -41.14 28.21
CA THR A 419 -5.77 -41.41 28.82
C THR A 419 -5.83 -41.72 30.31
N THR A 420 -6.97 -41.45 30.95
CA THR A 420 -7.20 -41.68 32.38
C THR A 420 -7.23 -43.17 32.70
N GLY A 421 -6.37 -43.63 33.59
CA GLY A 421 -6.39 -45.02 34.02
C GLY A 421 -5.28 -45.42 34.98
N LEU A 422 -5.30 -46.68 35.39
CA LEU A 422 -4.24 -47.30 36.17
C LEU A 422 -3.21 -47.93 35.23
N VAL A 423 -1.97 -47.46 35.29
CA VAL A 423 -0.83 -48.05 34.59
C VAL A 423 0.19 -48.48 35.64
N ASN A 424 0.53 -49.77 35.67
CA ASN A 424 1.43 -50.36 36.67
C ASN A 424 1.04 -50.05 38.14
N GLY A 425 -0.26 -49.91 38.42
CA GLY A 425 -0.78 -49.66 39.77
C GLY A 425 -0.80 -48.19 40.19
N LEU A 426 -0.36 -47.26 39.34
CA LEU A 426 -0.46 -45.82 39.56
C LEU A 426 -1.56 -45.24 38.67
N PHE A 427 -2.42 -44.41 39.25
CA PHE A 427 -3.43 -43.69 38.49
C PHE A 427 -2.77 -42.50 37.80
N GLY A 428 -3.11 -42.29 36.53
CA GLY A 428 -2.52 -41.22 35.74
C GLY A 428 -3.39 -40.84 34.55
N PHE A 429 -2.96 -39.78 33.88
CA PHE A 429 -3.57 -39.24 32.68
C PHE A 429 -2.58 -38.34 31.96
N GLU A 430 -2.84 -38.09 30.69
CA GLU A 430 -2.12 -37.07 29.92
C GLU A 430 -2.82 -35.72 30.09
N VAL A 431 -2.02 -34.69 30.24
CA VAL A 431 -2.41 -33.29 30.30
C VAL A 431 -1.96 -32.63 29.01
N SER A 432 -2.87 -31.96 28.32
CA SER A 432 -2.52 -31.08 27.20
C SER A 432 -2.55 -29.62 27.62
N GLY A 433 -1.76 -28.78 26.97
CA GLY A 433 -1.76 -27.34 27.19
C GLY A 433 -0.68 -26.62 26.38
N THR A 434 -0.66 -25.30 26.48
CA THR A 434 0.31 -24.47 25.74
C THR A 434 1.73 -24.65 26.31
N PRO A 435 2.75 -24.99 25.50
CA PRO A 435 4.14 -25.04 25.97
C PRO A 435 4.57 -23.74 26.64
N GLY A 436 5.36 -23.84 27.71
CA GLY A 436 5.79 -22.72 28.55
C GLY A 436 4.80 -22.33 29.66
N THR A 437 3.58 -22.88 29.67
CA THR A 437 2.64 -22.65 30.77
C THR A 437 2.87 -23.60 31.93
N GLU A 438 2.69 -23.12 33.17
CA GLU A 438 2.70 -23.97 34.36
C GLU A 438 1.33 -24.62 34.55
N VAL A 439 1.33 -25.94 34.75
CA VAL A 439 0.15 -26.72 35.06
C VAL A 439 0.32 -27.35 36.44
N VAL A 440 -0.67 -27.16 37.30
CA VAL A 440 -0.77 -27.82 38.60
C VAL A 440 -1.85 -28.90 38.53
N VAL A 441 -1.50 -30.13 38.90
CA VAL A 441 -2.48 -31.19 39.15
C VAL A 441 -2.85 -31.12 40.62
N GLU A 442 -4.13 -30.95 40.89
CA GLU A 442 -4.67 -30.99 42.25
C GLU A 442 -5.49 -32.26 42.46
N ALA A 443 -5.43 -32.82 43.66
CA ALA A 443 -6.21 -33.98 44.06
C ALA A 443 -7.09 -33.69 45.28
N SER A 444 -8.22 -34.40 45.38
CA SER A 444 -9.17 -34.29 46.49
C SER A 444 -9.81 -35.64 46.79
N GLU A 445 -10.11 -35.95 48.06
CA GLU A 445 -10.86 -37.17 48.45
C GLU A 445 -12.39 -36.99 48.40
N ASP A 446 -12.86 -35.73 48.48
CA ASP A 446 -14.25 -35.37 48.69
C ASP A 446 -14.77 -34.19 47.85
N MET A 447 -13.93 -33.67 46.94
CA MET A 447 -14.17 -32.50 46.07
C MET A 447 -14.27 -31.15 46.80
N SER A 448 -14.00 -31.10 48.11
CA SER A 448 -14.10 -29.88 48.92
C SER A 448 -12.73 -29.25 49.24
N GLY A 449 -11.74 -30.06 49.60
CA GLY A 449 -10.34 -29.65 49.77
C GLY A 449 -9.49 -30.14 48.61
N TRP A 450 -8.72 -29.25 47.98
CA TRP A 450 -7.87 -29.57 46.83
C TRP A 450 -6.41 -29.29 47.19
N ASP A 451 -5.58 -30.34 47.14
CA ASP A 451 -4.15 -30.25 47.40
C ASP A 451 -3.38 -30.37 46.08
N ALA A 452 -2.40 -29.49 45.85
CA ALA A 452 -1.48 -29.63 44.73
C ALA A 452 -0.62 -30.89 44.91
N VAL A 453 -0.75 -31.84 43.98
CA VAL A 453 -0.02 -33.12 44.00
C VAL A 453 1.12 -33.18 42.97
N ALA A 454 1.07 -32.33 41.94
CA ALA A 454 2.19 -32.10 41.04
C ALA A 454 2.10 -30.72 40.39
N SER A 455 3.24 -30.16 40.00
CA SER A 455 3.32 -28.99 39.11
C SER A 455 4.36 -29.26 38.04
N GLN A 456 4.11 -28.79 36.82
CA GLN A 456 5.05 -28.87 35.70
C GLN A 456 4.86 -27.68 34.77
N THR A 457 5.96 -27.00 34.42
CA THR A 457 5.98 -26.13 33.25
C THR A 457 6.07 -26.98 31.99
N LEU A 458 5.09 -26.87 31.11
CA LEU A 458 4.99 -27.70 29.90
C LEU A 458 6.17 -27.41 28.96
N GLY A 459 7.07 -28.38 28.78
CA GLY A 459 8.14 -28.28 27.77
C GLY A 459 7.67 -28.60 26.35
N SER A 460 6.50 -29.22 26.22
CA SER A 460 5.83 -29.58 24.97
C SER A 460 4.32 -29.54 25.18
N ALA A 461 3.52 -29.74 24.13
CA ALA A 461 2.05 -29.65 24.21
C ALA A 461 1.42 -30.63 25.21
N ASN A 462 2.11 -31.74 25.53
CA ASN A 462 1.59 -32.78 26.40
C ASN A 462 2.54 -33.08 27.58
N TRP A 463 1.94 -33.46 28.71
CA TRP A 463 2.61 -33.97 29.91
C TRP A 463 1.87 -35.19 30.46
N VAL A 464 2.58 -36.30 30.64
CA VAL A 464 2.02 -37.51 31.27
C VAL A 464 2.19 -37.42 32.78
N PHE A 465 1.07 -37.34 33.50
CA PHE A 465 1.01 -37.34 34.96
C PHE A 465 0.72 -38.75 35.49
N SER A 466 1.36 -39.11 36.60
CA SER A 466 1.05 -40.30 37.40
C SER A 466 1.11 -39.96 38.88
N ASP A 467 0.08 -40.30 39.64
CA ASP A 467 0.00 -40.06 41.08
C ASP A 467 0.75 -41.16 41.85
N PRO A 468 1.93 -40.88 42.45
CA PRO A 468 2.70 -41.88 43.19
C PRO A 468 1.98 -42.36 44.45
N ASP A 469 1.05 -41.56 44.97
CA ASP A 469 0.33 -41.85 46.21
C ASP A 469 -1.02 -42.53 45.96
N THR A 470 -1.31 -42.95 44.71
CA THR A 470 -2.57 -43.62 44.32
C THR A 470 -3.01 -44.69 45.33
N ALA A 471 -2.07 -45.51 45.81
CA ALA A 471 -2.36 -46.62 46.71
C ALA A 471 -2.71 -46.20 48.16
N LEU A 472 -2.42 -44.95 48.55
CA LEU A 472 -2.69 -44.43 49.90
C LEU A 472 -4.14 -44.00 50.10
N TYR A 473 -4.89 -43.79 49.01
CA TYR A 473 -6.23 -43.22 49.05
C TYR A 473 -7.25 -44.17 48.44
N GLY A 474 -8.36 -44.42 49.16
CA GLY A 474 -9.45 -45.28 48.67
C GLY A 474 -10.26 -44.65 47.53
N ARG A 475 -10.18 -43.33 47.38
CA ARG A 475 -10.76 -42.55 46.28
C ARG A 475 -10.07 -41.19 46.19
N ARG A 476 -9.75 -40.76 44.97
CA ARG A 476 -9.29 -39.39 44.66
C ARG A 476 -9.97 -38.86 43.40
N PHE A 477 -10.22 -37.56 43.38
CA PHE A 477 -10.63 -36.76 42.25
C PHE A 477 -9.47 -35.87 41.84
N TYR A 478 -9.35 -35.58 40.54
CA TYR A 478 -8.25 -34.78 40.00
C TYR A 478 -8.81 -33.61 39.18
N ARG A 479 -8.12 -32.47 39.23
CA ARG A 479 -8.37 -31.33 38.34
C ARG A 479 -7.05 -30.65 37.98
N LEU A 480 -7.10 -29.85 36.93
CA LEU A 480 -6.00 -28.97 36.55
C LEU A 480 -6.25 -27.56 37.08
N ALA A 481 -5.19 -26.90 37.50
CA ALA A 481 -5.17 -25.51 37.90
C ALA A 481 -4.00 -24.78 37.22
N GLY A 482 -4.20 -23.49 36.92
CA GLY A 482 -3.12 -22.59 36.48
C GLY A 482 -2.18 -22.20 37.65
N PRO A 483 -1.13 -21.41 37.40
CA PRO A 483 -0.22 -20.97 38.44
C PRO A 483 -1.00 -20.27 39.57
N SER A 484 -0.70 -20.63 40.82
CA SER A 484 -1.32 -19.99 41.98
C SER A 484 -0.92 -18.52 42.01
N VAL A 485 -1.83 -17.62 41.63
CA VAL A 485 -1.69 -16.20 41.92
C VAL A 485 -1.92 -16.05 43.42
N SER A 486 -0.86 -15.83 44.18
CA SER A 486 -1.00 -15.41 45.58
C SER A 486 -1.90 -14.17 45.60
N PRO A 487 -3.02 -14.15 46.36
CA PRO A 487 -3.71 -12.90 46.59
C PRO A 487 -2.77 -11.93 47.34
N PRO A 488 -2.87 -10.61 47.09
CA PRO A 488 -2.02 -9.61 47.76
C PRO A 488 -2.15 -9.63 49.28
#